data_AF-A0A2N6K6C9-F1
#
_entry.id   AF-A0A2N6K6C9-F1
#
_cell.length_a   1.000
_cell.length_b   1.000
_cell.length_c   1.000
_cell.angle_alpha   90.00
_cell.angle_beta   90.00
_cell.angle_gamma   90.00
#
_symmetry.space_group_name_H-M   'P 1'
#
loop_
_entity.id
_entity.type
_entity.pdbx_description
1 polymer ?
#
loop_
_entity_poly.entity_id
_entity_poly.type
_entity_poly.pdbx_seq_one_letter_code
_entity_poly.pdbx_strand_id
1 'polypeptide(L)'
;MRRWGVVSIDDGNGKKQIFQSHWDGKNWIKELTDEVRAKIPIYRYAEVMQAKSEGKTIWMVEGEPIVDALWNMGLAATTTLDGALKYRAYGSYKADLEGANLVLCPDRDEPGLKHMEDIFGDFPDAKWLYAPPSDFYWTHLTKHGGLDLKDWIESGATVDDIMSAIENRRVVVDALNQALQLNADRSRPAQSKYKQKFNMIRALWGDRPRFRASCTVQVSVDSESSFGRI
;
A
#
# COMPACT_ATOMS: atom_id res chain seq x y z
N MET A 1 -16.57 6.89 21.47
CA MET A 1 -15.54 5.97 20.96
C MET A 1 -15.73 5.88 19.45
N ARG A 2 -14.79 6.37 18.63
CA ARG A 2 -14.87 6.25 17.16
C ARG A 2 -14.35 4.87 16.78
N ARG A 3 -15.16 4.09 16.07
CA ARG A 3 -14.84 2.71 15.70
C ARG A 3 -14.98 2.59 14.19
N TRP A 4 -14.09 1.85 13.57
CA TRP A 4 -14.19 1.43 12.18
C TRP A 4 -13.80 -0.04 12.11
N GLY A 5 -14.23 -0.72 11.06
CA GLY A 5 -13.94 -2.14 10.89
C GLY A 5 -14.23 -2.62 9.48
N VAL A 6 -13.57 -3.72 9.13
CA VAL A 6 -13.67 -4.38 7.83
C VAL A 6 -14.57 -5.60 7.90
N VAL A 7 -15.35 -5.80 6.84
CA VAL A 7 -15.98 -7.08 6.52
C VAL A 7 -15.38 -7.57 5.21
N SER A 8 -14.72 -8.73 5.23
CA SER A 8 -14.32 -9.43 4.02
C SER A 8 -15.38 -10.46 3.63
N ILE A 9 -15.85 -10.42 2.39
CA ILE A 9 -16.72 -11.45 1.80
C ILE A 9 -15.89 -12.19 0.76
N ASP A 10 -15.74 -13.50 0.95
CA ASP A 10 -15.18 -14.41 -0.05
C ASP A 10 -16.32 -14.86 -0.97
N ASP A 11 -16.17 -14.64 -2.29
CA ASP A 11 -17.17 -15.01 -3.28
C ASP A 11 -17.05 -16.49 -3.73
N GLY A 12 -16.10 -17.25 -3.18
CA GLY A 12 -15.85 -18.65 -3.52
C GLY A 12 -15.12 -18.84 -4.85
N ASN A 13 -14.78 -17.77 -5.56
CA ASN A 13 -14.00 -17.78 -6.80
C ASN A 13 -12.58 -17.20 -6.62
N GLY A 14 -12.13 -17.07 -5.37
CA GLY A 14 -10.81 -16.57 -5.03
C GLY A 14 -10.66 -15.04 -5.09
N LYS A 15 -11.77 -14.29 -5.23
CA LYS A 15 -11.78 -12.83 -5.13
C LYS A 15 -12.40 -12.39 -3.81
N LYS A 16 -11.55 -11.99 -2.86
CA LYS A 16 -11.99 -11.40 -1.60
C LYS A 16 -12.43 -9.96 -1.86
N GLN A 17 -13.69 -9.64 -1.54
CA GLN A 17 -14.17 -8.26 -1.47
C GLN A 17 -14.05 -7.76 -0.04
N ILE A 18 -13.27 -6.71 0.15
CA ILE A 18 -13.02 -6.10 1.46
C ILE A 18 -13.84 -4.82 1.54
N PHE A 19 -14.78 -4.77 2.48
CA PHE A 19 -15.62 -3.60 2.73
C PHE A 19 -15.20 -2.96 4.05
N GLN A 20 -14.74 -1.71 3.99
CA GLN A 20 -14.52 -0.92 5.19
C GLN A 20 -15.79 -0.16 5.57
N SER A 21 -16.04 -0.07 6.87
CA SER A 21 -17.16 0.68 7.42
C SER A 21 -16.73 1.43 8.66
N HIS A 22 -17.34 2.59 8.92
CA HIS A 22 -17.10 3.35 10.14
C HIS A 22 -18.40 3.55 10.92
N TRP A 23 -18.30 3.62 12.23
CA TRP A 23 -19.39 3.92 13.13
C TRP A 23 -19.56 5.44 13.25
N ASP A 24 -20.73 5.96 12.86
CA ASP A 24 -21.06 7.39 13.00
C ASP A 24 -21.62 7.77 14.39
N GLY A 25 -21.81 6.77 15.26
CA GLY A 25 -22.48 6.91 16.55
C GLY A 25 -23.86 6.24 16.61
N LYS A 26 -24.46 5.91 15.46
CA LYS A 26 -25.79 5.29 15.33
C LYS A 26 -25.83 4.13 14.32
N ASN A 27 -25.07 4.20 13.24
CA ASN A 27 -25.04 3.23 12.15
C ASN A 27 -23.60 2.95 11.67
N TRP A 28 -23.40 1.77 11.08
CA TRP A 28 -22.20 1.46 10.30
C TRP A 28 -22.37 1.98 8.88
N ILE A 29 -21.57 2.97 8.49
CA ILE A 29 -21.60 3.59 7.17
C ILE A 29 -20.49 3.00 6.29
N LYS A 30 -20.86 2.58 5.08
CA LYS A 30 -19.93 1.99 4.09
C LYS A 30 -19.24 3.03 3.20
N GLU A 31 -19.80 4.23 3.09
CA GLU A 31 -19.20 5.31 2.31
C GLU A 31 -18.16 6.05 3.17
N LEU A 32 -16.93 6.06 2.68
CA LEU A 32 -15.79 6.74 3.30
C LEU A 32 -15.33 7.83 2.34
N THR A 33 -15.86 9.05 2.50
CA THR A 33 -15.32 10.22 1.78
C THR A 33 -13.90 10.51 2.27
N ASP A 34 -13.08 11.17 1.47
CA ASP A 34 -11.69 11.47 1.86
C ASP A 34 -11.63 12.34 3.12
N GLU A 35 -12.61 13.23 3.36
CA GLU A 35 -12.70 14.03 4.59
C GLU A 35 -13.01 13.18 5.83
N VAL A 36 -13.75 12.08 5.66
CA VAL A 36 -14.02 11.12 6.72
C VAL A 36 -12.78 10.27 6.96
N ARG A 37 -12.16 9.74 5.89
CA ARG A 37 -10.91 8.96 5.96
C ARG A 37 -9.80 9.72 6.69
N ALA A 38 -9.67 11.02 6.42
CA ALA A 38 -8.69 11.89 7.09
C ALA A 38 -8.86 11.96 8.63
N LYS A 39 -10.04 11.61 9.16
CA LYS A 39 -10.36 11.67 10.60
C LYS A 39 -10.39 10.30 11.26
N ILE A 40 -10.16 9.23 10.50
CA ILE A 40 -10.14 7.86 11.01
C ILE A 40 -8.77 7.63 11.65
N PRO A 41 -8.72 7.24 12.93
CA PRO A 41 -7.46 6.89 13.58
C PRO A 41 -7.02 5.48 13.18
N ILE A 42 -5.85 5.07 13.64
CA ILE A 42 -5.40 3.68 13.56
C ILE A 42 -6.44 2.67 14.09
N TYR A 43 -6.37 1.44 13.60
CA TYR A 43 -7.28 0.36 14.00
C TYR A 43 -7.09 0.01 15.49
N ARG A 44 -8.19 -0.27 16.21
CA ARG A 44 -8.17 -0.51 17.68
C ARG A 44 -7.52 0.63 18.49
N TYR A 45 -7.73 1.88 18.07
CA TYR A 45 -7.12 3.07 18.67
C TYR A 45 -7.17 3.09 20.20
N ALA A 46 -8.32 2.83 20.83
CA ALA A 46 -8.45 2.94 22.27
C ALA A 46 -7.63 1.87 23.02
N GLU A 47 -7.67 0.64 22.53
CA GLU A 47 -6.92 -0.50 23.05
C GLU A 47 -5.41 -0.29 22.86
N VAL A 48 -5.01 0.29 21.73
CA VAL A 48 -3.61 0.68 21.46
C VAL A 48 -3.16 1.79 22.40
N MET A 49 -3.98 2.82 22.64
CA MET A 49 -3.64 3.88 23.61
C MET A 49 -3.45 3.33 25.02
N GLN A 50 -4.30 2.39 25.43
CA GLN A 50 -4.14 1.70 26.71
C GLN A 50 -2.83 0.89 26.75
N ALA A 51 -2.58 0.04 25.76
CA ALA A 51 -1.35 -0.75 25.68
C ALA A 51 -0.09 0.14 25.68
N LYS A 52 -0.13 1.29 24.98
CA LYS A 52 0.93 2.30 25.00
C LYS A 52 1.15 2.87 26.40
N SER A 53 0.08 3.20 27.12
CA SER A 53 0.18 3.71 28.50
C SER A 53 0.75 2.68 29.49
N GLU A 54 0.56 1.39 29.19
CA GLU A 54 1.12 0.26 29.95
C GLU A 54 2.57 -0.07 29.52
N GLY A 55 3.15 0.66 28.57
CA GLY A 55 4.50 0.44 28.07
C GLY A 55 4.66 -0.79 27.17
N LYS A 56 3.56 -1.38 26.70
CA LYS A 56 3.57 -2.57 25.84
C LYS A 56 4.07 -2.22 24.44
N THR A 57 4.68 -3.22 23.80
CA THR A 57 5.01 -3.17 22.38
C THR A 57 3.73 -3.12 21.55
N ILE A 58 3.71 -2.24 20.55
CA ILE A 58 2.63 -2.12 19.57
C ILE A 58 3.11 -2.66 18.23
N TRP A 59 2.45 -3.69 17.74
CA TRP A 59 2.74 -4.34 16.48
C TRP A 59 2.03 -3.62 15.33
N MET A 60 2.77 -3.16 14.33
CA MET A 60 2.23 -2.55 13.12
C MET A 60 2.27 -3.56 11.98
N VAL A 61 1.09 -3.98 11.53
CA VAL A 61 0.88 -4.99 10.47
C VAL A 61 0.01 -4.41 9.36
N GLU A 62 -0.07 -5.06 8.20
CA GLU A 62 -0.77 -4.49 7.03
C GLU A 62 -2.28 -4.66 7.06
N GLY A 63 -2.78 -5.71 7.72
CA GLY A 63 -4.20 -6.09 7.69
C GLY A 63 -4.85 -6.23 9.07
N GLU A 64 -6.12 -5.80 9.17
CA GLU A 64 -6.95 -6.01 10.36
C GLU A 64 -7.03 -7.48 10.80
N PRO A 65 -7.12 -8.49 9.90
CA PRO A 65 -7.13 -9.89 10.32
C PRO A 65 -5.86 -10.33 11.06
N ILE A 66 -4.70 -9.77 10.69
CA ILE A 66 -3.43 -10.04 11.35
C ILE A 66 -3.44 -9.36 12.73
N VAL A 67 -3.97 -8.13 12.82
CA VAL A 67 -4.15 -7.44 14.11
C VAL A 67 -4.98 -8.30 15.06
N ASP A 68 -6.12 -8.80 14.60
CA ASP A 68 -7.00 -9.63 15.44
C ASP A 68 -6.35 -10.95 15.85
N ALA A 69 -5.56 -11.57 14.97
CA ALA A 69 -4.77 -12.76 15.31
C ALA A 69 -3.76 -12.48 16.44
N LEU A 70 -3.06 -11.35 16.39
CA LEU A 70 -2.12 -10.94 17.44
C LEU A 70 -2.82 -10.63 18.76
N TRP A 71 -3.97 -9.94 18.73
CA TRP A 71 -4.75 -9.68 19.94
C TRP A 71 -5.25 -10.97 20.60
N ASN A 72 -5.62 -11.99 19.82
CA ASN A 72 -5.99 -13.31 20.34
C ASN A 72 -4.81 -14.02 21.04
N MET A 73 -3.58 -13.67 20.67
CA MET A 73 -2.35 -14.13 21.33
C MET A 73 -1.90 -13.21 22.47
N GLY A 74 -2.65 -12.15 22.78
CA GLY A 74 -2.31 -11.18 23.83
C GLY A 74 -1.29 -10.11 23.43
N LEU A 75 -0.99 -10.00 22.13
CA LEU A 75 -0.06 -9.01 21.57
C LEU A 75 -0.85 -7.80 21.04
N ALA A 76 -0.52 -6.60 21.54
CA ALA A 76 -1.21 -5.38 21.14
C ALA A 76 -0.78 -4.97 19.72
N ALA A 77 -1.72 -4.97 18.77
CA ALA A 77 -1.43 -4.70 17.37
C ALA A 77 -2.39 -3.68 16.75
N THR A 78 -1.95 -3.09 15.64
CA THR A 78 -2.72 -2.10 14.86
C THR A 78 -2.34 -2.11 13.37
N THR A 79 -3.17 -1.46 12.58
CA THR A 79 -2.97 -1.18 11.14
C THR A 79 -3.62 0.16 10.79
N THR A 80 -3.35 0.67 9.59
CA THR A 80 -3.96 1.89 9.04
C THR A 80 -5.07 1.59 8.04
N LEU A 81 -5.93 2.58 7.78
CA LEU A 81 -6.98 2.45 6.78
C LEU A 81 -6.41 2.13 5.39
N ASP A 82 -7.09 1.26 4.65
CA ASP A 82 -6.72 0.81 3.30
C ASP A 82 -5.35 0.09 3.19
N GLY A 83 -4.71 -0.26 4.31
CA GLY A 83 -3.53 -1.13 4.36
C GLY A 83 -2.32 -0.60 3.58
N ALA A 84 -1.63 -1.53 2.91
CA ALA A 84 -0.36 -1.32 2.22
C ALA A 84 -0.35 -0.05 1.34
N LEU A 85 0.74 0.72 1.44
CA LEU A 85 1.00 1.95 0.66
C LEU A 85 -0.02 3.09 0.84
N LYS A 86 -0.91 3.02 1.84
CA LYS A 86 -1.92 4.06 2.14
C LYS A 86 -1.66 4.83 3.43
N TYR A 87 -0.57 4.52 4.13
CA TYR A 87 -0.14 5.22 5.35
C TYR A 87 -0.16 6.75 5.22
N ARG A 88 0.34 7.29 4.11
CA ARG A 88 0.38 8.75 3.85
C ARG A 88 -0.88 9.31 3.21
N ALA A 89 -1.79 8.45 2.76
CA ALA A 89 -2.94 8.90 1.97
C ALA A 89 -4.00 9.56 2.85
N TYR A 90 -4.12 9.10 4.10
CA TYR A 90 -5.21 9.48 5.00
C TYR A 90 -4.71 9.58 6.45
N GLY A 91 -5.57 10.13 7.31
CA GLY A 91 -5.36 10.15 8.76
C GLY A 91 -4.18 11.01 9.25
N SER A 92 -4.00 11.00 10.56
CA SER A 92 -2.81 11.55 11.23
C SER A 92 -2.12 10.44 12.02
N TYR A 93 -1.90 9.30 11.38
CA TYR A 93 -1.45 8.06 12.02
C TYR A 93 -0.10 8.19 12.75
N LYS A 94 0.79 9.07 12.25
CA LYS A 94 2.01 9.42 12.98
C LYS A 94 1.71 9.92 14.39
N ALA A 95 0.76 10.85 14.52
CA ALA A 95 0.38 11.42 15.81
C ALA A 95 -0.27 10.36 16.74
N ASP A 96 -1.03 9.42 16.19
CA ASP A 96 -1.64 8.33 16.97
C ASP A 96 -0.54 7.43 17.59
N LEU A 97 0.51 7.12 16.82
CA LEU A 97 1.58 6.20 17.20
C LEU A 97 2.78 6.88 17.87
N GLU A 98 2.78 8.20 18.00
CA GLU A 98 3.86 8.94 18.67
C GLU A 98 4.12 8.39 20.08
N GLY A 99 5.39 8.14 20.39
CA GLY A 99 5.84 7.55 21.66
C GLY A 99 5.53 6.07 21.87
N ALA A 100 5.03 5.35 20.86
CA ALA A 100 4.82 3.91 20.95
C ALA A 100 6.13 3.13 20.77
N ASN A 101 6.28 2.03 21.50
CA ASN A 101 7.32 1.02 21.26
C ASN A 101 6.88 0.14 20.07
N LEU A 102 7.31 0.49 18.87
CA LEU A 102 6.83 -0.14 17.64
C LEU A 102 7.67 -1.35 17.19
N VAL A 103 6.96 -2.38 16.73
CA VAL A 103 7.52 -3.46 15.89
C VAL A 103 6.79 -3.46 14.55
N LEU A 104 7.52 -3.24 13.46
CA LEU A 104 7.01 -3.25 12.09
C LEU A 104 7.06 -4.66 11.50
N CYS A 105 5.96 -5.12 10.93
CA CYS A 105 5.79 -6.47 10.41
C CYS A 105 5.30 -6.42 8.96
N PRO A 106 6.22 -6.32 7.99
CA PRO A 106 5.86 -6.31 6.57
C PRO A 106 5.34 -7.68 6.13
N ASP A 107 4.41 -7.68 5.18
CA ASP A 107 4.12 -8.86 4.37
C ASP A 107 5.37 -9.21 3.56
N ARG A 108 5.57 -10.51 3.27
CA ARG A 108 6.78 -10.99 2.60
C ARG A 108 6.74 -10.78 1.09
N ASP A 109 6.50 -9.55 0.67
CA ASP A 109 6.52 -9.09 -0.72
C ASP A 109 7.06 -7.65 -0.84
N GLU A 110 7.29 -7.20 -2.08
CA GLU A 110 7.85 -5.86 -2.34
C GLU A 110 6.94 -4.72 -1.85
N PRO A 111 5.61 -4.72 -2.10
CA PRO A 111 4.71 -3.69 -1.57
C PRO A 111 4.73 -3.60 -0.04
N GLY A 112 4.74 -4.74 0.65
CA GLY A 112 4.67 -4.79 2.10
C GLY A 112 5.91 -4.24 2.78
N LEU A 113 7.09 -4.61 2.28
CA LEU A 113 8.34 -3.98 2.71
C LEU A 113 8.33 -2.48 2.47
N LYS A 114 7.94 -2.04 1.27
CA LYS A 114 7.90 -0.61 0.96
C LYS A 114 6.95 0.16 1.88
N HIS A 115 5.85 -0.46 2.28
CA HIS A 115 4.90 0.14 3.20
C HIS A 115 5.50 0.32 4.60
N MET A 116 6.14 -0.71 5.16
CA MET A 116 6.79 -0.60 6.47
C MET A 116 8.00 0.32 6.46
N GLU A 117 8.73 0.40 5.34
CA GLU A 117 9.82 1.38 5.17
C GLU A 117 9.33 2.83 5.22
N ASP A 118 8.17 3.11 4.62
CA ASP A 118 7.56 4.45 4.68
C ASP A 118 7.15 4.83 6.11
N ILE A 119 6.63 3.86 6.89
CA ILE A 119 6.30 4.05 8.30
C ILE A 119 7.58 4.22 9.14
N PHE A 120 8.62 3.43 8.87
CA PHE A 120 9.92 3.53 9.55
C PHE A 120 10.57 4.91 9.40
N GLY A 121 10.33 5.60 8.27
CA GLY A 121 10.76 6.98 8.10
C GLY A 121 10.23 7.96 9.16
N ASP A 122 9.07 7.67 9.76
CA ASP A 122 8.53 8.44 10.89
C ASP A 122 8.99 7.92 12.26
N PHE A 123 9.34 6.63 12.34
CA PHE A 123 9.69 5.92 13.58
C PHE A 123 11.01 5.15 13.43
N PRO A 124 12.15 5.86 13.37
CA PRO A 124 13.46 5.25 13.09
C PRO A 124 13.97 4.31 14.19
N ASP A 125 13.40 4.40 15.40
CA ASP A 125 13.75 3.52 16.52
C ASP A 125 12.93 2.21 16.55
N ALA A 126 11.96 2.07 15.63
CA ALA A 126 11.10 0.89 15.57
C ALA A 126 11.92 -0.38 15.28
N LYS A 127 11.56 -1.47 15.95
CA LYS A 127 12.08 -2.81 15.66
C LYS A 127 11.29 -3.44 14.53
N TRP A 128 11.79 -4.55 14.01
CA TRP A 128 11.21 -5.24 12.87
C TRP A 128 11.03 -6.72 13.19
N LEU A 129 10.02 -7.33 12.59
CA LEU A 129 9.88 -8.77 12.53
C LEU A 129 9.59 -9.17 11.09
N TYR A 130 10.40 -10.09 10.59
CA TYR A 130 10.36 -10.59 9.22
C TYR A 130 9.78 -12.02 9.23
N ALA A 131 8.46 -12.18 9.08
CA ALA A 131 7.77 -13.47 9.19
C ALA A 131 7.82 -14.31 7.90
N PRO A 132 8.24 -15.60 7.93
CA PRO A 132 8.97 -16.25 9.01
C PRO A 132 10.45 -15.81 8.99
N PRO A 133 11.15 -15.85 10.14
CA PRO A 133 12.52 -15.31 10.27
C PRO A 133 13.52 -16.20 9.53
N SER A 134 13.75 -15.91 8.25
CA SER A 134 14.63 -16.68 7.38
C SER A 134 15.28 -15.81 6.32
N ASP A 135 16.60 -15.68 6.37
CA ASP A 135 17.37 -14.91 5.37
C ASP A 135 17.05 -15.32 3.95
N PHE A 136 16.93 -16.63 3.69
CA PHE A 136 16.65 -17.13 2.35
C PHE A 136 15.35 -16.56 1.76
N TYR A 137 14.28 -16.49 2.56
CA TYR A 137 13.01 -15.97 2.04
C TYR A 137 13.04 -14.45 1.88
N TRP A 138 13.70 -13.74 2.79
CA TRP A 138 13.77 -12.28 2.77
C TRP A 138 14.78 -11.72 1.75
N THR A 139 15.66 -12.56 1.20
CA THR A 139 16.46 -12.24 0.00
C THR A 139 15.78 -12.62 -1.32
N HIS A 140 14.65 -13.35 -1.29
CA HIS A 140 13.93 -13.84 -2.46
C HIS A 140 12.44 -13.50 -2.38
N LEU A 141 12.14 -12.21 -2.29
CA LEU A 141 10.78 -11.73 -2.16
C LEU A 141 9.95 -12.00 -3.40
N THR A 142 8.66 -12.24 -3.18
CA THR A 142 7.68 -12.27 -4.25
C THR A 142 7.28 -10.84 -4.61
N LYS A 143 6.82 -10.64 -5.85
CA LYS A 143 6.32 -9.32 -6.27
C LYS A 143 5.02 -8.94 -5.56
N HIS A 144 4.19 -9.93 -5.27
CA HIS A 144 2.87 -9.80 -4.63
C HIS A 144 2.52 -11.11 -3.92
N GLY A 145 1.61 -11.04 -2.95
CA GLY A 145 1.03 -12.22 -2.30
C GLY A 145 2.06 -12.96 -1.48
N GLY A 146 2.92 -12.21 -0.79
CA GLY A 146 3.84 -12.74 0.19
C GLY A 146 3.11 -13.48 1.32
N LEU A 147 3.85 -14.33 2.02
CA LEU A 147 3.37 -14.90 3.28
C LEU A 147 3.32 -13.78 4.33
N ASP A 148 2.26 -13.72 5.12
CA ASP A 148 2.11 -12.73 6.18
C ASP A 148 2.34 -13.32 7.59
N LEU A 149 2.34 -12.46 8.62
CA LEU A 149 2.50 -12.93 10.00
C LEU A 149 1.39 -13.88 10.45
N LYS A 150 0.17 -13.72 9.93
CA LYS A 150 -0.95 -14.60 10.27
C LYS A 150 -0.75 -15.99 9.69
N ASP A 151 -0.28 -16.12 8.46
CA ASP A 151 0.07 -17.40 7.84
C ASP A 151 1.17 -18.12 8.67
N TRP A 152 2.14 -17.37 9.20
CA TRP A 152 3.18 -17.95 10.07
C TRP A 152 2.59 -18.43 11.41
N ILE A 153 1.70 -17.66 12.03
CA ILE A 153 0.94 -18.09 13.23
C ILE A 153 0.15 -19.36 12.93
N GLU A 154 -0.57 -19.42 11.81
CA GLU A 154 -1.36 -20.59 11.40
C GLU A 154 -0.49 -21.82 11.10
N SER A 155 0.76 -21.62 10.70
CA SER A 155 1.74 -22.71 10.55
C SER A 155 2.27 -23.26 11.89
N GLY A 156 1.95 -22.62 13.01
CA GLY A 156 2.27 -23.07 14.37
C GLY A 156 3.24 -22.19 15.15
N ALA A 157 3.51 -20.96 14.70
CA ALA A 157 4.38 -20.04 15.44
C ALA A 157 3.77 -19.65 16.80
N THR A 158 4.56 -19.75 17.86
CA THR A 158 4.14 -19.38 19.22
C THR A 158 4.44 -17.90 19.50
N VAL A 159 3.89 -17.37 20.60
CA VAL A 159 4.26 -16.03 21.09
C VAL A 159 5.76 -15.92 21.32
N ASP A 160 6.39 -16.97 21.85
CA ASP A 160 7.83 -16.97 22.12
C ASP A 160 8.66 -16.93 20.84
N ASP A 161 8.23 -17.63 19.79
CA ASP A 161 8.87 -17.57 18.46
C ASP A 161 8.79 -16.16 17.87
N ILE A 162 7.60 -15.54 17.96
CA ILE A 162 7.35 -14.18 17.48
C ILE A 162 8.21 -13.16 18.23
N MET A 163 8.22 -13.23 19.56
CA MET A 163 9.00 -12.30 20.38
C MET A 163 10.51 -12.48 20.18
N SER A 164 10.97 -13.71 19.98
CA SER A 164 12.39 -14.01 19.74
C SER A 164 12.87 -13.62 18.35
N ALA A 165 11.95 -13.49 17.39
CA ALA A 165 12.24 -13.08 16.02
C ALA A 165 12.33 -11.56 15.82
N ILE A 166 12.08 -10.76 16.87
CA ILE A 166 12.21 -9.30 16.81
C ILE A 166 13.68 -8.93 16.66
N GLU A 167 13.98 -8.12 15.65
CA GLU A 167 15.34 -7.67 15.36
C GLU A 167 15.39 -6.20 14.90
N ASN A 168 16.60 -5.73 14.64
CA ASN A 168 16.79 -4.43 14.01
C ASN A 168 16.48 -4.52 12.51
N ARG A 169 16.06 -3.39 11.93
CA ARG A 169 15.85 -3.26 10.48
C ARG A 169 17.06 -3.79 9.68
N ARG A 170 16.82 -4.67 8.71
CA ARG A 170 17.86 -5.25 7.85
C ARG A 170 18.26 -4.27 6.74
N VAL A 171 19.54 -3.91 6.67
CA VAL A 171 20.08 -3.03 5.59
C VAL A 171 20.02 -3.70 4.21
N VAL A 172 19.99 -5.03 4.14
CA VAL A 172 19.93 -5.77 2.86
C VAL A 172 18.64 -5.48 2.08
N VAL A 173 17.56 -5.12 2.77
CA VAL A 173 16.30 -4.66 2.17
C VAL A 173 16.52 -3.38 1.34
N ASP A 174 17.40 -2.48 1.75
CA ASP A 174 17.69 -1.24 1.01
C ASP A 174 18.34 -1.51 -0.34
N ALA A 175 19.31 -2.43 -0.39
CA ALA A 175 19.97 -2.81 -1.64
C ALA A 175 19.01 -3.55 -2.59
N LEU A 176 18.16 -4.42 -2.04
CA LEU A 176 17.11 -5.10 -2.80
C LEU A 176 16.09 -4.08 -3.34
N ASN A 177 15.62 -3.17 -2.50
CA ASN A 177 14.68 -2.10 -2.88
C ASN A 177 15.27 -1.18 -3.95
N GLN A 178 16.55 -0.79 -3.85
CA GLN A 178 17.23 -0.01 -4.88
C GLN A 178 17.31 -0.79 -6.20
N ALA A 179 17.67 -2.08 -6.16
CA ALA A 179 17.71 -2.92 -7.35
C ALA A 179 16.31 -3.07 -7.99
N LEU A 180 15.27 -3.26 -7.18
CA LEU A 180 13.88 -3.34 -7.63
C LEU A 180 13.40 -2.02 -8.24
N GLN A 181 13.70 -0.87 -7.62
CA GLN A 181 13.38 0.44 -8.15
C GLN A 181 14.08 0.69 -9.49
N LEU A 182 15.37 0.38 -9.60
CA LEU A 182 16.12 0.48 -10.85
C LEU A 182 15.51 -0.39 -11.96
N ASN A 183 15.07 -1.60 -11.63
CA ASN A 183 14.42 -2.50 -12.59
C ASN A 183 13.02 -2.00 -12.99
N ALA A 184 12.22 -1.51 -12.04
CA ALA A 184 10.93 -0.90 -12.30
C ALA A 184 11.05 0.31 -13.23
N ASP A 185 12.01 1.21 -12.96
CA ASP A 185 12.27 2.39 -13.80
C ASP A 185 12.75 2.02 -15.21
N ARG A 186 13.57 0.97 -15.35
CA ARG A 186 13.95 0.41 -16.66
C ARG A 186 12.77 -0.17 -17.43
N SER A 187 11.78 -0.73 -16.73
CA SER A 187 10.59 -1.34 -17.34
C SER A 187 9.45 -0.36 -17.65
N ARG A 188 9.52 0.90 -17.18
CA ARG A 188 8.51 1.92 -17.50
C ARG A 188 8.54 2.21 -19.00
N PRO A 189 7.43 2.04 -19.74
CA PRO A 189 7.39 2.42 -21.13
C PRO A 189 7.61 3.93 -21.22
N ALA A 190 8.65 4.34 -21.94
CA ALA A 190 8.91 5.73 -22.25
C ALA A 190 7.59 6.35 -22.77
N GLN A 191 7.11 7.43 -22.13
CA GLN A 191 5.95 8.13 -22.65
C GLN A 191 6.22 8.44 -24.13
N SER A 192 5.37 7.88 -25.00
CA SER A 192 5.43 8.13 -26.44
C SER A 192 5.68 9.62 -26.69
N LYS A 193 6.63 9.95 -27.59
CA LYS A 193 6.99 11.34 -27.94
C LYS A 193 5.75 12.20 -28.26
N TYR A 194 4.68 11.57 -28.73
CA TYR A 194 3.38 12.19 -28.98
C TYR A 194 2.62 12.58 -27.70
N LYS A 195 2.68 11.77 -26.62
CA LYS A 195 2.07 12.08 -25.33
C LYS A 195 2.82 13.20 -24.59
N GLN A 196 4.14 13.22 -24.72
CA GLN A 196 4.98 14.32 -24.22
C GLN A 196 4.67 15.63 -24.96
N LYS A 197 4.65 15.61 -26.31
CA LYS A 197 4.22 16.77 -27.12
C LYS A 197 2.79 17.21 -26.80
N PHE A 198 1.86 16.29 -26.65
CA PHE A 198 0.46 16.59 -26.32
C PHE A 198 0.31 17.27 -24.96
N ASN A 199 1.02 16.77 -23.94
CA ASN A 199 1.03 17.38 -22.62
C ASN A 199 1.71 18.76 -22.62
N MET A 200 2.76 18.95 -23.43
CA MET A 200 3.42 20.25 -23.59
C MET A 200 2.52 21.29 -24.28
N ILE A 201 1.76 20.87 -25.30
CA ILE A 201 0.75 21.72 -25.95
C ILE A 201 -0.36 22.09 -24.96
N ARG A 202 -0.83 21.14 -24.13
CA ARG A 202 -1.83 21.40 -23.08
C ARG A 202 -1.33 22.39 -22.02
N ALA A 203 -0.08 22.26 -21.60
CA ALA A 203 0.53 23.16 -20.61
C ALA A 203 0.73 24.59 -21.13
N LEU A 204 1.03 24.75 -22.42
CA LEU A 204 1.23 26.06 -23.05
C LEU A 204 -0.08 26.79 -23.40
N TRP A 205 -1.17 26.07 -23.65
CA TRP A 205 -2.43 26.65 -24.16
C TRP A 205 -3.62 26.56 -23.19
N GLY A 206 -3.49 25.86 -22.05
CA GLY A 206 -4.60 25.54 -21.16
C GLY A 206 -5.65 24.64 -21.82
N ASP A 207 -6.68 24.22 -21.08
CA ASP A 207 -7.77 23.35 -21.57
C ASP A 207 -8.76 24.09 -22.49
N ARG A 208 -8.25 24.75 -23.54
CA ARG A 208 -9.07 25.30 -24.63
C ARG A 208 -8.49 24.89 -25.97
N PRO A 209 -9.03 23.80 -26.53
CA PRO A 209 -9.62 23.96 -27.85
C PRO A 209 -11.02 23.35 -27.93
N ARG A 210 -11.99 24.14 -28.42
CA ARG A 210 -13.20 23.60 -29.04
C ARG A 210 -12.78 22.93 -30.34
N PHE A 211 -12.63 21.60 -30.34
CA PHE A 211 -12.57 20.83 -31.58
C PHE A 211 -13.95 20.90 -32.25
N ARG A 212 -14.06 21.66 -33.34
CA ARG A 212 -15.17 21.49 -34.28
C ARG A 212 -14.89 20.20 -35.04
N ALA A 213 -15.66 19.16 -34.78
CA ALA A 213 -15.61 17.91 -35.52
C ALA A 213 -16.13 18.15 -36.96
N SER A 214 -15.21 18.36 -37.90
CA SER A 214 -15.32 17.92 -39.29
C SER A 214 -14.13 18.47 -40.10
N CYS A 215 -13.13 17.63 -40.32
CA CYS A 215 -12.21 17.84 -41.43
C CYS A 215 -11.98 16.47 -42.06
N THR A 216 -12.84 16.15 -43.04
CA THR A 216 -12.64 15.03 -43.94
C THR A 216 -11.45 15.38 -44.81
N VAL A 217 -10.34 14.68 -44.63
CA VAL A 217 -9.23 14.73 -45.59
C VAL A 217 -9.71 14.03 -46.86
N GLN A 218 -10.07 14.80 -47.88
CA GLN A 218 -10.22 14.26 -49.23
C GLN A 218 -8.83 14.25 -49.88
N VAL A 219 -8.40 13.06 -50.29
CA VAL A 219 -7.22 12.88 -51.13
C VAL A 219 -7.69 13.00 -52.57
N SER A 220 -7.35 14.10 -53.24
CA SER A 220 -7.43 14.22 -54.70
C SER A 220 -6.10 13.80 -55.30
N VAL A 221 -6.13 12.85 -56.22
CA VAL A 221 -4.95 12.40 -56.97
C VAL A 221 -4.95 13.15 -58.30
N ASP A 222 -4.05 14.12 -58.46
CA ASP A 222 -3.84 14.77 -59.75
C ASP A 222 -3.16 13.77 -60.69
N SER A 223 -3.84 13.44 -61.78
CA SER A 223 -3.27 12.65 -62.87
C SER A 223 -3.02 13.59 -64.05
N GLU A 224 -1.79 14.09 -64.14
CA GLU A 224 -1.27 14.65 -65.39
C GLU A 224 -0.29 13.66 -66.05
N SER A 225 -0.74 13.23 -67.23
CA SER A 225 -0.01 12.60 -68.32
C SER A 225 1.33 13.31 -68.61
N SER A 226 2.40 12.69 -69.10
CA SER A 226 2.49 12.06 -70.41
C SER A 226 3.98 11.87 -70.74
N PHE A 227 4.36 10.72 -71.28
CA PHE A 227 5.45 10.51 -72.26
C PHE A 227 5.20 9.07 -72.77
N GLY A 228 4.89 8.77 -74.03
CA GLY A 228 5.19 9.44 -75.28
C GLY A 228 6.05 8.49 -76.12
N ARG A 229 5.37 7.69 -76.97
CA ARG A 229 5.79 6.94 -78.18
C ARG A 229 7.29 6.68 -78.41
N ILE A 230 7.65 5.44 -78.77
CA ILE A 230 7.72 4.94 -80.17
C ILE A 230 7.36 3.46 -80.17
#